data_AF-A0A2P4XQR3-F1
#
_entry.id   AF-A0A2P4XQR3-F1
#
_cell.length_a   1.000
_cell.length_b   1.000
_cell.length_c   1.000
_cell.angle_alpha   90.00
_cell.angle_beta   90.00
_cell.angle_gamma   90.00
#
_symmetry.space_group_name_H-M   'P 1'
#
loop_
_entity.id
_entity.type
_entity.pdbx_description
1 polymer ?
#
loop_
_entity_poly.entity_id
_entity_poly.type
_entity_poly.pdbx_seq_one_letter_code
_entity_poly.pdbx_strand_id
1 'polypeptide(L)'
;MATIKELDAKLRALQSKTQDEEGDWIEQGRKLYEFEEKFLRDTLLEGNLLTGWGEPRTAPVRFRNAGVRKRKRERLEAAAERAGKPSGPSTPTLSAEEQLKVDRHRLASYSSVYSPAEPLYAKLDERGRKLVENRNKKQKKTTK
;
A
#
# COMPACT_ATOMS: atom_id res chain seq x y z
N MET A 1 48.44 23.38 -0.61
CA MET A 1 47.79 22.66 0.52
C MET A 1 46.52 23.43 0.85
N ALA A 2 45.36 22.75 0.94
CA ALA A 2 44.12 23.43 1.30
C ALA A 2 44.23 24.00 2.73
N THR A 3 43.79 25.23 2.93
CA THR A 3 43.81 25.84 4.26
C THR A 3 42.76 25.20 5.16
N ILE A 4 42.97 25.20 6.48
CA ILE A 4 42.01 24.67 7.46
C ILE A 4 40.61 25.28 7.25
N LYS A 5 40.55 26.59 6.94
CA LYS A 5 39.31 27.30 6.63
C LYS A 5 38.59 26.77 5.38
N GLU A 6 39.33 26.41 4.34
CA GLU A 6 38.75 25.79 3.13
C GLU A 6 38.22 24.39 3.42
N LEU A 7 38.90 23.62 4.26
CA LEU A 7 38.43 22.31 4.70
C LEU A 7 37.15 22.43 5.53
N ASP A 8 37.07 23.37 6.47
CA ASP A 8 35.87 23.62 7.27
C ASP A 8 34.68 24.10 6.41
N ALA A 9 34.94 24.90 5.39
CA ALA A 9 33.90 25.33 4.45
C ALA A 9 33.37 24.15 3.62
N LYS A 10 34.27 23.28 3.13
CA LYS A 10 33.89 22.05 2.41
C LYS A 10 33.13 21.07 3.30
N LEU A 11 33.55 20.92 4.55
CA LEU A 11 32.88 20.04 5.51
C LEU A 11 31.45 20.51 5.78
N ARG A 12 31.26 21.82 6.01
CA ARG A 12 29.90 22.40 6.16
C ARG A 12 29.04 22.23 4.91
N ALA A 13 29.61 22.44 3.73
CA ALA A 13 28.90 22.26 2.46
C ALA A 13 28.53 20.79 2.20
N LEU A 14 29.37 19.83 2.63
CA LEU A 14 29.03 18.41 2.55
C LEU A 14 27.94 18.05 3.55
N GLN A 15 28.03 18.54 4.80
CA GLN A 15 27.00 18.32 5.82
C GLN A 15 25.64 18.83 5.38
N SER A 16 25.56 20.02 4.79
CA SER A 16 24.28 20.55 4.30
C SER A 16 23.71 19.69 3.17
N LYS A 17 24.55 19.26 2.22
CA LYS A 17 24.11 18.36 1.14
C LYS A 17 23.62 17.01 1.67
N THR A 18 24.32 16.43 2.64
CA THR A 18 23.88 15.17 3.25
C THR A 18 22.53 15.33 3.95
N GLN A 19 22.30 16.46 4.64
CA GLN A 19 21.01 16.75 5.27
C GLN A 19 19.88 16.87 4.25
N ASP A 20 20.13 17.56 3.13
CA ASP A 20 19.14 17.70 2.05
C ASP A 20 18.82 16.33 1.43
N GLU A 21 19.85 15.53 1.11
CA GLU A 21 19.69 14.19 0.54
C GLU A 21 18.96 13.22 1.50
N GLU A 22 19.25 13.29 2.80
CA GLU A 22 18.54 12.52 3.82
C GLU A 22 17.06 12.91 3.91
N GLY A 23 16.77 14.22 3.85
CA GLY A 23 15.40 14.74 3.82
C GLY A 23 14.62 14.24 2.60
N ASP A 24 15.23 14.35 1.41
CA ASP A 24 14.66 13.86 0.16
C ASP A 24 14.41 12.34 0.21
N TRP A 25 15.37 11.58 0.74
CA TRP A 25 15.23 10.12 0.87
C TRP A 25 14.02 9.74 1.73
N ILE A 26 13.82 10.41 2.86
CA ILE A 26 12.67 10.19 3.75
C ILE A 26 11.37 10.56 3.03
N GLU A 27 11.33 11.69 2.33
CA GLU A 27 10.14 12.12 1.61
C GLU A 27 9.77 11.16 0.48
N GLN A 28 10.74 10.68 -0.30
CA GLN A 28 10.53 9.69 -1.35
C GLN A 28 10.03 8.37 -0.78
N GLY A 29 10.59 7.92 0.36
CA GLY A 29 10.10 6.74 1.07
C GLY A 29 8.64 6.88 1.49
N ARG A 30 8.24 8.05 2.00
CA ARG A 30 6.85 8.35 2.35
C ARG A 30 5.94 8.39 1.11
N LYS A 31 6.36 9.06 0.04
CA LYS A 31 5.59 9.13 -1.23
C LYS A 31 5.36 7.74 -1.81
N LEU A 32 6.38 6.88 -1.80
CA LEU A 32 6.27 5.49 -2.24
C LEU A 32 5.26 4.70 -1.39
N TYR A 33 5.34 4.85 -0.07
CA TYR A 33 4.43 4.18 0.86
C TYR A 33 2.96 4.56 0.65
N GLU A 34 2.68 5.85 0.50
CA GLU A 34 1.34 6.38 0.23
C GLU A 34 0.84 5.98 -1.17
N PHE A 35 1.73 5.98 -2.16
CA PHE A 35 1.42 5.55 -3.52
C PHE A 35 1.05 4.07 -3.57
N GLU A 36 1.85 3.18 -2.96
CA GLU A 36 1.56 1.76 -2.91
C GLU A 36 0.23 1.49 -2.19
N GLU A 37 -0.04 2.19 -1.08
CA GLU A 37 -1.30 2.08 -0.37
C GLU A 37 -2.49 2.34 -1.29
N LYS A 38 -2.46 3.48 -1.98
CA LYS A 38 -3.53 3.88 -2.89
C LYS A 38 -3.67 2.88 -4.04
N PHE A 39 -2.56 2.57 -4.70
CA PHE A 39 -2.55 1.66 -5.84
C PHE A 39 -3.07 0.27 -5.48
N LEU A 40 -2.59 -0.32 -4.38
CA LEU A 40 -2.97 -1.66 -3.95
C LEU A 40 -4.43 -1.72 -3.49
N ARG A 41 -4.94 -0.69 -2.79
CA ARG A 41 -6.35 -0.61 -2.40
C ARG A 41 -7.26 -0.51 -3.63
N ASP A 42 -6.90 0.33 -4.59
CA ASP A 42 -7.69 0.55 -5.81
C ASP A 42 -7.74 -0.71 -6.69
N THR A 43 -6.65 -1.49 -6.69
CA THR A 43 -6.48 -2.65 -7.59
C THR A 43 -6.65 -4.01 -6.90
N LEU A 44 -6.94 -4.05 -5.59
CA LEU A 44 -7.01 -5.28 -4.79
C LEU A 44 -7.91 -6.36 -5.41
N LEU A 45 -9.07 -5.93 -5.94
CA LEU A 45 -10.08 -6.81 -6.54
C LEU A 45 -9.90 -7.02 -8.04
N GLU A 46 -9.11 -6.15 -8.69
CA GLU A 46 -8.87 -6.20 -10.14
C GLU A 46 -7.64 -7.04 -10.49
N GLY A 47 -6.79 -7.30 -9.49
CA GLY A 47 -5.45 -7.85 -9.64
C GLY A 47 -4.45 -6.74 -9.93
N ASN A 48 -3.19 -6.93 -9.56
CA ASN A 48 -2.10 -6.03 -9.92
C ASN A 48 -0.76 -6.75 -10.10
N LEU A 49 0.30 -6.01 -10.44
CA LEU A 49 1.66 -6.56 -10.59
C LEU A 49 2.12 -7.28 -9.32
N LEU A 50 1.68 -6.81 -8.15
CA LEU A 50 2.08 -7.29 -6.84
C LEU A 50 1.18 -8.44 -6.36
N THR A 51 -0.15 -8.35 -6.57
CA THR A 51 -1.15 -9.34 -6.11
C THR A 51 -1.50 -10.43 -7.12
N GLY A 52 -1.01 -10.31 -8.36
CA GLY A 52 -1.37 -11.18 -9.49
C GLY A 52 -2.73 -10.82 -10.12
N TRP A 53 -2.97 -11.27 -11.36
CA TRP A 53 -4.11 -10.83 -12.20
C TRP A 53 -5.33 -11.76 -12.21
N GLY A 54 -5.34 -12.82 -11.38
CA GLY A 54 -6.42 -13.83 -11.36
C GLY A 54 -6.44 -14.73 -12.61
N GLU A 55 -7.61 -14.94 -13.23
CA GLU A 55 -7.82 -15.91 -14.35
C GLU A 55 -7.49 -15.39 -15.79
N PRO A 56 -7.13 -16.29 -16.74
CA PRO A 56 -6.12 -16.10 -17.82
C PRO A 56 -6.34 -15.10 -18.96
N ARG A 57 -7.47 -14.37 -19.08
CA ARG A 57 -7.64 -13.38 -20.17
C ARG A 57 -6.96 -12.02 -19.88
N THR A 58 -6.33 -11.88 -18.71
CA THR A 58 -6.18 -10.61 -17.99
C THR A 58 -4.75 -10.21 -17.70
N ALA A 59 -3.76 -10.87 -18.28
CA ALA A 59 -2.39 -10.41 -18.24
C ALA A 59 -2.02 -9.93 -19.67
N PRO A 60 -1.12 -8.95 -19.82
CA PRO A 60 -0.67 -8.40 -21.08
C PRO A 60 -1.48 -8.36 -22.43
N VAL A 61 -2.84 -8.35 -22.53
CA VAL A 61 -3.69 -7.26 -23.15
C VAL A 61 -4.59 -6.57 -22.09
N ARG A 62 -4.04 -5.78 -21.16
CA ARG A 62 -3.03 -6.25 -20.21
C ARG A 62 -3.59 -6.65 -18.84
N PHE A 63 -4.84 -6.25 -18.56
CA PHE A 63 -5.53 -6.28 -17.26
C PHE A 63 -7.06 -6.47 -17.44
N ARG A 64 -7.44 -7.14 -18.52
CA ARG A 64 -8.57 -6.92 -19.46
C ARG A 64 -10.02 -6.63 -18.97
N ASN A 65 -10.36 -6.66 -17.68
CA ASN A 65 -11.68 -6.24 -17.15
C ASN A 65 -11.60 -5.30 -15.93
N ALA A 66 -10.39 -4.86 -15.54
CA ALA A 66 -10.16 -3.88 -14.50
C ALA A 66 -11.02 -2.62 -14.73
N GLY A 67 -10.87 -1.96 -15.89
CA GLY A 67 -11.67 -0.78 -16.24
C GLY A 67 -13.19 -1.00 -16.32
N VAL A 68 -13.66 -2.20 -16.67
CA VAL A 68 -15.10 -2.54 -16.68
C VAL A 68 -15.63 -2.69 -15.25
N ARG A 69 -14.85 -3.31 -14.36
CA ARG A 69 -15.17 -3.42 -12.93
C ARG A 69 -15.12 -2.05 -12.25
N LYS A 70 -14.10 -1.23 -12.55
CA LYS A 70 -13.98 0.16 -12.12
C LYS A 70 -15.19 1.00 -12.57
N ARG A 71 -15.52 1.03 -13.86
CA ARG A 71 -16.70 1.76 -14.38
C ARG A 71 -18.02 1.23 -13.83
N LYS A 72 -18.13 -0.08 -13.61
CA LYS A 72 -19.32 -0.66 -12.95
C LYS A 72 -19.44 -0.17 -11.52
N ARG A 73 -18.32 -0.09 -10.78
CA ARG A 73 -18.29 0.44 -9.42
C ARG A 73 -18.62 1.94 -9.39
N GLU A 74 -17.99 2.74 -10.24
CA GLU A 74 -18.27 4.19 -10.37
C GLU A 74 -19.75 4.45 -10.69
N ARG A 75 -20.39 3.63 -11.55
CA ARG A 75 -21.83 3.73 -11.82
C ARG A 75 -22.70 3.37 -10.62
N LEU A 76 -22.30 2.37 -9.83
CA LEU A 76 -23.00 1.99 -8.60
C LEU A 76 -22.84 3.06 -7.52
N GLU A 77 -21.66 3.68 -7.42
CA GLU A 77 -21.37 4.80 -6.52
C GLU A 77 -22.17 6.03 -6.92
N ALA A 78 -22.15 6.44 -8.20
CA ALA A 78 -22.96 7.55 -8.70
C ALA A 78 -24.48 7.31 -8.55
N ALA A 79 -24.94 6.06 -8.67
CA ALA A 79 -26.33 5.68 -8.40
C ALA A 79 -26.66 5.73 -6.90
N ALA A 80 -25.72 5.36 -6.03
CA ALA A 80 -25.86 5.46 -4.58
C ALA A 80 -25.86 6.92 -4.08
N GLU A 81 -25.03 7.78 -4.67
CA GLU A 81 -25.02 9.23 -4.43
C GLU A 81 -26.35 9.89 -4.84
N ARG A 82 -26.89 9.55 -6.02
CA ARG A 82 -28.23 10.03 -6.45
C ARG A 82 -29.37 9.50 -5.59
N ALA A 83 -29.19 8.35 -4.94
CA ALA A 83 -30.16 7.77 -4.03
C ALA A 83 -30.09 8.35 -2.60
N GLY A 84 -29.27 9.39 -2.36
CA GLY A 84 -29.22 10.12 -1.09
C GLY A 84 -28.69 9.31 0.09
N LYS A 85 -28.00 8.18 -0.15
CA LYS A 85 -27.36 7.42 0.92
C LYS A 85 -26.06 8.14 1.32
N PRO A 86 -25.78 8.32 2.63
CA PRO A 86 -24.59 9.03 3.06
C PRO A 86 -23.35 8.33 2.50
N SER A 87 -22.55 9.09 1.74
CA SER A 87 -21.23 8.67 1.30
C SER A 87 -20.36 8.53 2.54
N GLY A 88 -20.31 7.32 3.10
CA GLY A 88 -19.23 6.94 4.00
C GLY A 88 -17.87 7.19 3.35
N PRO A 89 -16.77 7.16 4.12
CA PRO A 89 -15.43 7.54 3.65
C PRO A 89 -15.15 6.94 2.27
N SER A 90 -14.66 7.78 1.36
CA SER A 90 -14.46 7.53 -0.08
C SER A 90 -13.55 6.33 -0.40
N THR A 91 -12.90 5.76 0.62
CA THR A 91 -12.25 4.47 0.56
C THR A 91 -13.16 3.43 1.25
N PRO A 92 -13.68 2.41 0.55
CA PRO A 92 -14.46 1.37 1.20
C PRO A 92 -13.63 0.77 2.33
N THR A 93 -14.21 0.65 3.53
CA THR A 93 -13.56 0.00 4.67
C THR A 93 -13.27 -1.45 4.29
N LEU A 94 -12.02 -1.72 3.92
CA LEU A 94 -11.58 -3.07 3.57
C LEU A 94 -11.80 -4.00 4.77
N SER A 95 -12.23 -5.22 4.51
CA SER A 95 -12.25 -6.25 5.54
C SER A 95 -10.83 -6.50 6.07
N ALA A 96 -10.70 -7.03 7.28
CA ALA A 96 -9.39 -7.30 7.86
C ALA A 96 -8.54 -8.27 6.99
N GLU A 97 -9.19 -9.19 6.26
CA GLU A 97 -8.52 -10.09 5.32
C GLU A 97 -8.04 -9.37 4.06
N GLU A 98 -8.83 -8.44 3.52
CA GLU A 98 -8.47 -7.60 2.37
C GLU A 98 -7.36 -6.61 2.71
N GLN A 99 -7.42 -5.99 3.89
CA GLN A 99 -6.35 -5.12 4.37
C GLN A 99 -5.04 -5.89 4.56
N LEU A 100 -5.11 -7.11 5.10
CA LEU A 100 -3.92 -7.96 5.23
C LEU A 100 -3.33 -8.32 3.86
N LYS A 101 -4.17 -8.50 2.83
CA LYS A 101 -3.70 -8.67 1.45
C LYS A 101 -3.02 -7.42 0.94
N VAL A 102 -3.58 -6.23 1.13
CA VAL A 102 -2.91 -4.97 0.76
C VAL A 102 -1.53 -4.89 1.42
N ASP A 103 -1.48 -5.08 2.73
CA ASP A 103 -0.24 -4.93 3.50
C ASP A 103 0.83 -5.91 3.01
N ARG A 104 0.50 -7.19 2.76
CA ARG A 104 1.45 -8.20 2.24
C ARG A 104 2.13 -7.82 0.92
N HIS A 105 1.46 -7.04 0.09
CA HIS A 105 1.91 -6.77 -1.28
C HIS A 105 2.62 -5.41 -1.42
N ARG A 106 2.92 -4.71 -0.32
CA ARG A 106 3.73 -3.47 -0.30
C ARG A 106 5.23 -3.75 -0.49
N LEU A 107 5.57 -4.49 -1.53
CA LEU A 107 6.91 -5.05 -1.71
C LEU A 107 7.97 -3.96 -1.92
N ALA A 108 7.65 -2.85 -2.57
CA ALA A 108 8.62 -1.77 -2.78
C ALA A 108 8.87 -1.00 -1.48
N SER A 109 7.86 -0.81 -0.63
CA SER A 109 8.08 -0.24 0.70
C SER A 109 8.88 -1.18 1.59
N TYR A 110 8.73 -2.50 1.47
CA TYR A 110 9.46 -3.47 2.30
C TYR A 110 10.89 -3.74 1.84
N SER A 111 11.31 -3.24 0.67
CA SER A 111 12.71 -3.36 0.24
C SER A 111 13.67 -2.45 1.00
N SER A 112 13.18 -1.57 1.88
CA SER A 112 13.98 -0.67 2.71
C SER A 112 13.62 -0.82 4.19
N VAL A 113 14.63 -1.00 5.04
CA VAL A 113 14.47 -1.05 6.51
C VAL A 113 14.15 0.32 7.12
N TYR A 114 14.45 1.40 6.41
CA TYR A 114 14.13 2.78 6.81
C TYR A 114 12.73 3.22 6.34
N SER A 115 12.00 2.31 5.70
CA SER A 115 10.68 2.60 5.18
C SER A 115 9.66 2.79 6.31
N PRO A 116 8.68 3.70 6.14
CA PRO A 116 7.53 3.81 7.04
C PRO A 116 6.74 2.50 7.20
N ALA A 117 6.91 1.54 6.29
CA ALA A 117 6.21 0.27 6.31
C ALA A 117 6.84 -0.79 7.25
N GLU A 118 8.07 -0.60 7.72
CA GLU A 118 8.78 -1.58 8.55
C GLU A 118 7.97 -2.01 9.79
N PRO A 119 7.35 -1.09 10.57
CA PRO A 119 6.59 -1.49 11.75
C PRO A 119 5.35 -2.33 11.42
N LEU A 120 4.79 -2.14 10.21
CA LEU A 120 3.69 -2.95 9.71
C LEU A 120 4.17 -4.34 9.28
N TYR A 121 5.35 -4.42 8.67
CA TYR A 121 6.00 -5.66 8.28
C TYR A 121 6.32 -6.54 9.48
N ALA A 122 6.85 -5.97 10.56
CA ALA A 122 7.18 -6.70 11.78
C ALA A 122 5.97 -7.43 12.40
N LYS A 123 4.76 -6.90 12.22
CA LYS A 123 3.51 -7.44 12.81
C LYS A 123 2.66 -8.24 11.82
N LEU A 124 3.10 -8.37 10.56
CA LEU A 124 2.28 -8.88 9.46
C LEU A 124 1.91 -10.35 9.65
N ASP A 125 2.87 -11.18 10.08
CA ASP A 125 2.65 -12.61 10.32
C ASP A 125 1.73 -12.88 11.50
N GLU A 126 1.89 -12.14 12.60
CA GLU A 126 1.03 -12.26 13.78
C GLU A 126 -0.43 -11.92 13.44
N ARG A 127 -0.64 -10.85 12.66
CA ARG A 127 -1.97 -10.48 12.17
C ARG A 127 -2.57 -11.57 11.29
N GLY A 128 -1.74 -12.21 10.45
CA GLY A 128 -2.13 -13.37 9.65
C GLY A 128 -2.60 -14.55 10.50
N ARG A 129 -1.82 -14.94 11.51
CA ARG A 129 -2.17 -16.04 12.42
C ARG A 129 -3.49 -15.78 13.14
N LYS A 130 -3.68 -14.58 13.70
CA LYS A 130 -4.91 -14.18 14.41
C LYS A 130 -6.16 -14.28 13.53
N LEU A 131 -6.07 -13.92 12.24
CA LEU A 131 -7.21 -14.05 11.32
C LEU A 131 -7.58 -15.51 11.04
N VAL A 132 -6.60 -16.38 10.82
CA VAL A 132 -6.84 -17.82 10.61
C VAL A 132 -7.47 -18.46 11.84
N GLU A 133 -6.95 -18.16 13.04
CA GLU A 133 -7.52 -18.63 14.30
C GLU A 133 -8.97 -18.18 14.48
N ASN A 134 -9.28 -16.92 14.18
CA ASN A 134 -10.63 -16.37 14.29
C ASN A 134 -11.60 -17.05 13.29
N ARG A 135 -11.13 -17.36 12.08
CA ARG A 135 -11.91 -18.09 11.08
C ARG A 135 -12.22 -19.52 11.54
N ASN A 136 -11.22 -20.22 12.08
CA ASN A 136 -11.38 -21.58 12.60
C ASN A 136 -12.32 -21.63 13.82
N LYS A 137 -12.25 -20.62 14.72
CA LYS A 137 -13.16 -20.48 15.87
C LYS A 137 -14.61 -20.22 15.43
N LYS A 138 -14.82 -19.41 14.39
CA LYS A 138 -16.17 -19.19 13.83
C LYS A 138 -16.76 -20.45 13.23
N GLN A 139 -15.98 -21.20 12.43
CA GLN A 139 -16.44 -22.46 11.83
C GLN A 139 -16.85 -23.49 12.90
N LYS A 140 -16.06 -23.63 13.98
CA LYS A 140 -16.39 -24.55 15.09
C LYS A 140 -17.68 -24.18 15.85
N LYS A 141 -18.13 -22.92 15.81
CA LYS A 141 -19.37 -22.46 16.46
C LYS A 141 -20.62 -22.69 15.63
N THR A 142 -20.50 -22.76 14.30
CA THR A 142 -21.63 -22.96 13.37
C THR A 142 -21.99 -24.43 13.13
N THR A 143 -21.15 -25.37 13.55
CA THR A 143 -21.36 -26.82 13.38
C THR A 143 -21.95 -27.51 14.62
N LYS A 144 -22.46 -26.74 15.58
CA LYS A 144 -23.23 -27.21 16.74
C LYS A 144 -24.66 -26.70 16.62
#